data_AF-A0A1Y4WS65-F1
#
_entry.id   AF-A0A1Y4WS65-F1
#
_cell.length_a   1.000
_cell.length_b   1.000
_cell.length_c   1.000
_cell.angle_alpha   90.00
_cell.angle_beta   90.00
_cell.angle_gamma   90.00
#
_symmetry.space_group_name_H-M   'P 1'
#
loop_
_entity.id
_entity.type
_entity.pdbx_description
1 polymer ?
#
loop_
_entity_poly.entity_id
_entity_poly.type
_entity_poly.pdbx_seq_one_letter_code
_entity_poly.pdbx_strand_id
1 'polypeptide(L)' 'MNEELIRMDKELNQRYEILIEQYKLSRNITEELKEQDQMRWVQEMNSIRVMVEEMLINEIMAM' A
#
# COMPACT_ATOMS: atom_id res chain seq x y z
N MET A 1 -26.26 -12.26 2.78
CA MET A 1 -25.78 -11.79 1.46
C MET A 1 -24.56 -10.92 1.74
N ASN A 2 -23.42 -11.15 1.08
CA ASN A 2 -22.11 -10.45 1.20
C ASN A 2 -20.99 -11.01 2.10
N GLU A 3 -21.09 -12.18 2.74
CA GLU A 3 -19.97 -12.69 3.56
C GLU A 3 -18.68 -12.92 2.76
N GLU A 4 -18.80 -13.43 1.53
CA GLU A 4 -17.68 -13.63 0.60
C GLU A 4 -17.02 -12.30 0.18
N LEU A 5 -17.82 -11.29 -0.16
CA LEU A 5 -17.32 -9.95 -0.52
C LEU A 5 -16.64 -9.27 0.67
N ILE A 6 -17.21 -9.39 1.87
CA ILE A 6 -16.63 -8.85 3.10
C ILE A 6 -15.30 -9.56 3.43
N ARG A 7 -15.21 -10.88 3.20
CA ARG A 7 -13.95 -11.62 3.41
C ARG A 7 -12.87 -11.14 2.45
N MET A 8 -13.21 -11.02 1.16
CA MET A 8 -12.29 -10.55 0.12
C MET A 8 -11.80 -9.12 0.41
N ASP A 9 -12.69 -8.21 0.77
CA ASP A 9 -12.33 -6.83 1.13
C ASP A 9 -11.36 -6.77 2.32
N LYS A 10 -11.62 -7.56 3.37
CA LYS A 10 -10.72 -7.67 4.53
C LYS A 10 -9.35 -8.21 4.16
N GLU A 11 -9.31 -9.24 3.33
CA GLU A 11 -8.05 -9.85 2.86
C GLU A 11 -7.24 -8.85 2.03
N LEU A 12 -7.88 -8.13 1.10
CA LEU A 12 -7.21 -7.13 0.27
C LEU A 12 -6.68 -5.96 1.10
N ASN A 13 -7.46 -5.46 2.06
CA ASN A 13 -7.01 -4.39 2.97
C ASN A 13 -5.83 -4.84 3.83
N GLN A 14 -5.87 -6.06 4.37
CA GLN A 14 -4.74 -6.60 5.13
C GLN A 14 -3.47 -6.73 4.26
N ARG A 15 -3.61 -7.20 3.02
CA ARG A 15 -2.49 -7.30 2.09
C ARG A 15 -1.94 -5.93 1.70
N TYR A 16 -2.81 -4.95 1.48
CA TYR A 16 -2.44 -3.57 1.22
C TYR A 16 -1.57 -3.00 2.36
N GLU A 17 -2.02 -3.11 3.62
CA GLU A 17 -1.28 -2.62 4.78
C GLU A 17 0.10 -3.27 4.90
N ILE A 18 0.19 -4.60 4.73
CA ILE A 18 1.45 -5.34 4.77
C ILE A 18 2.41 -4.86 3.67
N LEU A 19 1.92 -4.71 2.43
CA LEU A 19 2.74 -4.29 1.31
C LEU A 19 3.25 -2.85 1.48
N ILE A 20 2.41 -1.94 1.97
CA ILE A 20 2.81 -0.56 2.28
C ILE A 20 3.97 -0.53 3.28
N GLU A 21 3.85 -1.26 4.40
CA GLU A 21 4.93 -1.29 5.40
C GLU A 21 6.21 -1.95 4.87
N GLN A 22 6.10 -3.02 4.08
CA GLN A 22 7.26 -3.62 3.43
C GLN A 22 7.97 -2.65 2.48
N TYR A 23 7.21 -1.90 1.67
CA TYR A 23 7.79 -0.92 0.76
C TYR A 23 8.39 0.28 1.49
N LYS A 24 7.74 0.77 2.55
CA LYS A 24 8.31 1.82 3.42
C LYS A 24 9.67 1.42 3.96
N LEU A 25 9.79 0.19 4.49
CA LEU A 25 11.07 -0.35 4.97
C LEU A 25 12.10 -0.45 3.83
N SER A 26 11.71 -1.02 2.69
CA SER A 26 12.62 -1.23 1.55
C SER A 26 13.15 0.07 0.93
N ARG A 27 12.35 1.14 0.95
CA ARG A 27 12.68 2.46 0.37
C ARG A 27 13.17 3.47 1.41
N ASN A 28 13.32 3.05 2.67
CA ASN A 28 13.73 3.91 3.77
C ASN A 28 12.82 5.16 3.93
N ILE A 29 11.51 4.95 3.82
CA ILE A 29 10.50 6.00 4.02
C ILE A 29 10.19 6.08 5.53
N THR A 30 10.93 6.92 6.24
CA THR A 30 10.89 7.03 7.70
C THR A 30 10.33 8.37 8.16
N GLU A 31 10.03 8.51 9.47
CA GLU A 31 9.65 9.81 10.04
C GLU A 31 10.82 10.80 10.02
N GLU A 32 12.07 10.35 10.11
CA GLU A 32 13.24 11.21 9.95
C GLU A 32 13.31 11.80 8.53
N LEU A 33 12.99 11.02 7.49
CA LEU A 33 12.88 11.54 6.13
C LEU A 33 11.79 12.61 6.03
N LYS A 34 10.66 12.43 6.72
CA LYS A 34 9.54 13.38 6.74
C LYS A 34 9.92 14.70 7.40
N GLU A 35 10.70 14.65 8.47
CA GLU A 35 11.20 15.84 9.18
C GLU A 35 12.23 16.60 8.33
N GLN A 36 13.10 15.88 7.60
CA GLN A 36 14.16 16.47 6.78
C GLN A 36 13.66 16.97 5.42
N ASP A 37 12.78 16.21 4.77
CA ASP A 37 12.24 16.47 3.44
C ASP A 37 10.82 15.91 3.31
N GLN A 38 9.87 16.69 3.82
CA GLN A 38 8.44 16.33 3.81
C GLN A 38 7.91 16.07 2.40
N MET A 39 8.36 16.84 1.40
CA MET A 39 7.87 16.67 0.02
C MET A 39 8.33 15.35 -0.58
N ARG A 40 9.58 14.97 -0.36
CA ARG A 40 10.10 13.66 -0.76
C ARG A 40 9.39 12.53 -0.04
N TRP A 41 9.16 12.66 1.26
CA TRP A 41 8.39 11.67 2.02
C TRP A 41 6.99 11.46 1.44
N VAL A 42 6.26 12.55 1.17
CA VAL A 42 4.91 12.49 0.56
C VAL A 42 4.97 11.87 -0.83
N GLN A 43 5.96 12.23 -1.64
CA GLN A 43 6.14 11.67 -2.98
C GLN A 43 6.36 10.16 -2.94
N GLU A 44 7.25 9.67 -2.07
CA GLU A 44 7.50 8.24 -1.92
C GLU A 44 6.29 7.49 -1.37
N MET A 45 5.61 8.03 -0.36
CA MET A 45 4.36 7.45 0.17
C MET A 45 3.27 7.35 -0.90
N ASN A 46 3.12 8.38 -1.73
CA ASN A 46 2.17 8.35 -2.84
C ASN A 46 2.59 7.33 -3.91
N SER A 47 3.89 7.23 -4.22
CA SER A 47 4.42 6.27 -5.18
C SER A 47 4.15 4.83 -4.77
N ILE A 48 4.39 4.47 -3.51
CA ILE A 48 4.13 3.11 -3.01
C ILE A 48 2.63 2.80 -2.98
N ARG A 49 1.78 3.78 -2.63
CA ARG A 49 0.31 3.58 -2.60
C ARG A 49 -0.21 3.21 -3.98
N VAL A 50 0.11 4.02 -5.00
CA VAL A 50 -0.33 3.76 -6.37
C VAL A 50 0.18 2.41 -6.87
N MET A 51 1.45 2.09 -6.62
CA MET A 51 2.03 0.81 -7.01
C MET A 51 1.31 -0.39 -6.37
N VAL A 52 1.02 -0.34 -5.07
CA VAL A 52 0.36 -1.42 -4.35
C VAL A 52 -1.10 -1.56 -4.79
N GLU A 53 -1.82 -0.44 -4.96
CA GLU A 53 -3.19 -0.43 -5.47
C GLU A 53 -3.26 -1.06 -6.87
N GLU A 54 -2.40 -0.64 -7.79
CA GLU A 54 -2.34 -1.21 -9.14
C GLU A 54 -2.03 -2.70 -9.13
N MET A 55 -1.10 -3.15 -8.28
CA MET A 55 -0.77 -4.58 -8.13
C MET A 55 -1.99 -5.38 -7.68
N LEU A 56 -2.67 -4.96 -6.62
CA LEU A 56 -3.83 -5.66 -6.08
C LEU A 56 -5.03 -5.64 -7.05
N ILE A 57 -5.27 -4.52 -7.72
CA ILE A 57 -6.32 -4.40 -8.74
C ILE A 57 -6.04 -5.38 -9.89
N ASN A 58 -4.81 -5.45 -10.38
CA ASN A 58 -4.45 -6.38 -11.45
C ASN A 58 -4.62 -7.85 -11.04
N GLU A 59 -4.30 -8.19 -9.79
CA GLU A 59 -4.53 -9.55 -9.27
C GLU A 59 -6.02 -9.89 -9.20
N ILE A 60 -6.87 -8.96 -8.72
CA ILE A 60 -8.33 -9.16 -8.66
C ILE A 60 -8.91 -9.31 -10.06
N MET A 61 -8.46 -8.50 -11.02
CA MET A 61 -8.93 -8.55 -12.41
C MET A 61 -8.47 -9.81 -13.14
N ALA A 62 -7.39 -10.45 -12.69
CA ALA A 62 -6.86 -11.69 -13.25
C ALA A 62 -7.46 -12.96 -12.62
N MET A 63 -8.28 -12.82 -11.57
CA MET A 63 -8.95 -13.91 -10.85
C MET A 63 -10.25 -14.32 -11.56
#